data_AF-A0AA38NKM7-F1
#
_entry.id   AF-A0AA38NKM7-F1
#
_cell.length_a   1.000
_cell.length_b   1.000
_cell.length_c   1.000
_cell.angle_alpha   90.00
_cell.angle_beta   90.00
_cell.angle_gamma   90.00
#
_symmetry.space_group_name_H-M   'P 1'
#
loop_
_entity.id
_entity.type
_entity.pdbx_description
1 polymer ?
#
loop_
_entity_poly.entity_id
_entity_poly.type
_entity_poly.pdbx_seq_one_letter_code
_entity_poly.pdbx_strand_id
1 'polypeptide(L)'
;MPKDKFSSSTNDKPAAANQTALNMRKKKKKSKFVKIDVEFGQSTSASISSISMPPKVRIVGKPWWEVWEESQSVRSLFYDQDMMPFQRVSEATMIFNKFRVWPSTETRVRNRWDQFQVYAGLLENAAGDDFVRLSTFVQNPARVIQIYLSSYFIEKGLHFSNYNCDIIPKLLYFYVNFMLVNDVLPDKGDDLHYAMSIIETAKIELAVFHSIGKICPDHFNLTCKELLCNNSNVTLDIAGNSPPANAGIHTQTQDLNSAEISLAASNKTKKKSKAKKEYTFQTAKGKPIELSTHSDSVPSVSVPITSGWGASVVSQSSSWGEGTSSGWGSSGNSVVSGWDVILNNTTPAPPEDNGWGNFSAPPSASSFVSSNITSTLPKTHVRGVVEHSVRRVKAIMPPIGQTVVNCKQEDDPVALEDELKRCYWTVVLAPWPIEGAQEFATILSFSKGNVNLCAEGQVIVEEGSVNDLYVGNVVPHDCVSDDITIFIEAEAGKVLRVGMGLGGSWAQLLRASDCTQGVQKHEDQDGPNASRYWFMLELLRILPTYYVV
;
A
#
# COMPACT_ATOMS: atom_id res chain seq x y z
N MET A 1 -37.59 49.13 3.20
CA MET A 1 -37.53 50.61 3.16
C MET A 1 -37.09 51.12 4.52
N PRO A 2 -36.30 52.22 4.64
CA PRO A 2 -35.44 52.89 3.65
C PRO A 2 -34.00 53.08 4.24
N LYS A 3 -32.92 53.58 3.61
CA LYS A 3 -32.70 54.55 2.53
C LYS A 3 -31.37 54.24 1.81
N ASP A 4 -31.39 54.45 0.51
CA ASP A 4 -30.24 54.61 -0.38
C ASP A 4 -29.36 55.82 -0.02
N LYS A 5 -28.05 55.74 -0.29
CA LYS A 5 -27.26 56.86 -0.80
C LYS A 5 -26.17 56.40 -1.77
N PHE A 6 -26.37 56.77 -3.02
CA PHE A 6 -25.37 56.93 -4.07
C PHE A 6 -24.33 58.01 -3.69
N SER A 7 -23.07 57.80 -4.06
CA SER A 7 -22.23 58.86 -4.62
C SER A 7 -21.14 58.27 -5.52
N SER A 8 -21.16 58.76 -6.75
CA SER A 8 -20.29 58.55 -7.91
C SER A 8 -18.96 59.33 -7.84
N SER A 9 -18.13 59.12 -8.88
CA SER A 9 -17.00 59.95 -9.37
C SER A 9 -15.61 59.40 -8.98
N THR A 10 -14.61 59.20 -9.84
CA THR A 10 -14.38 59.49 -11.28
C THR A 10 -13.04 58.87 -11.70
N ASN A 11 -12.92 58.52 -12.99
CA ASN A 11 -11.76 58.57 -13.87
C ASN A 11 -10.42 57.93 -13.45
N ASP A 12 -9.99 56.91 -14.21
CA ASP A 12 -8.77 57.05 -15.02
C ASP A 12 -8.71 56.11 -16.23
N LYS A 13 -8.08 56.65 -17.29
CA LYS A 13 -8.03 56.17 -18.68
C LYS A 13 -7.09 54.96 -18.90
N PRO A 14 -7.20 54.28 -20.06
CA PRO A 14 -6.49 53.03 -20.35
C PRO A 14 -5.16 53.26 -21.07
N ALA A 15 -4.17 52.42 -20.76
CA ALA A 15 -2.94 52.27 -21.54
C ALA A 15 -3.05 51.06 -22.46
N ALA A 16 -2.72 51.31 -23.73
CA ALA A 16 -2.77 50.39 -24.84
C ALA A 16 -1.54 49.45 -24.91
N ALA A 17 -1.60 48.55 -25.89
CA ALA A 17 -0.53 47.77 -26.52
C ALA A 17 -0.21 46.39 -25.90
N ASN A 18 -0.75 45.33 -26.52
CA ASN A 18 0.04 44.40 -27.35
C ASN A 18 -0.80 43.16 -27.71
N GLN A 19 -1.42 43.19 -28.90
CA GLN A 19 -1.86 41.99 -29.60
C GLN A 19 -0.78 41.62 -30.62
N THR A 20 0.02 40.61 -30.29
CA THR A 20 0.89 39.93 -31.25
C THR A 20 0.39 38.51 -31.44
N ALA A 21 0.09 38.23 -32.69
CA ALA A 21 -0.39 36.99 -33.29
C ALA A 21 0.23 35.69 -32.74
N LEU A 22 -0.61 34.68 -32.54
CA LEU A 22 -0.20 33.28 -32.70
C LEU A 22 -1.34 32.46 -33.33
N ASN A 23 -1.45 32.56 -34.66
CA ASN A 23 -2.25 31.64 -35.48
C ASN A 23 -1.46 30.32 -35.65
N MET A 24 -1.65 29.37 -34.75
CA MET A 24 -1.20 27.98 -34.95
C MET A 24 -2.28 27.19 -35.70
N ARG A 25 -2.12 27.10 -37.02
CA ARG A 25 -2.81 26.18 -37.93
C ARG A 25 -2.75 24.74 -37.38
N LYS A 26 -3.90 24.19 -36.98
CA LYS A 26 -4.10 22.75 -36.80
C LYS A 26 -3.97 22.06 -38.17
N LYS A 27 -2.79 21.53 -38.50
CA LYS A 27 -2.64 20.56 -39.59
C LYS A 27 -3.21 19.21 -39.13
N LYS A 28 -4.49 18.96 -39.42
CA LYS A 28 -5.05 17.60 -39.40
C LYS A 28 -4.31 16.76 -40.44
N LYS A 29 -3.45 15.84 -39.99
CA LYS A 29 -2.95 14.74 -40.82
C LYS A 29 -4.16 13.88 -41.17
N LYS A 30 -4.66 13.97 -42.41
CA LYS A 30 -5.61 13.01 -42.96
C LYS A 30 -4.86 11.68 -43.11
N SER A 31 -5.13 10.74 -42.22
CA SER A 31 -4.86 9.32 -42.47
C SER A 31 -5.63 8.92 -43.72
N LYS A 32 -4.93 8.44 -44.74
CA LYS A 32 -5.55 7.78 -45.91
C LYS A 32 -6.10 6.45 -45.42
N PHE A 33 -7.39 6.43 -45.06
CA PHE A 33 -8.13 5.18 -45.01
C PHE A 33 -8.30 4.68 -46.45
N VAL A 34 -7.79 3.47 -46.70
CA VAL A 34 -8.13 2.71 -47.91
C VAL A 34 -9.56 2.24 -47.71
N LYS A 35 -10.49 2.85 -48.45
CA LYS A 35 -11.88 2.43 -48.50
C LYS A 35 -11.93 1.16 -49.36
N ILE A 36 -12.18 0.02 -48.72
CA ILE A 36 -12.55 -1.21 -49.41
C ILE A 36 -14.07 -1.12 -49.58
N ASP A 37 -14.53 -0.82 -50.79
CA ASP A 37 -15.95 -0.91 -51.12
C ASP A 37 -16.31 -2.40 -51.17
N VAL A 38 -17.18 -2.84 -50.26
CA VAL A 38 -17.78 -4.18 -50.26
C VAL A 38 -19.23 -4.01 -50.69
N GLU A 39 -19.58 -4.59 -51.84
CA GLU A 39 -20.94 -4.64 -52.35
C GLU A 39 -21.83 -5.45 -51.41
N PHE A 40 -22.91 -4.83 -50.93
CA PHE A 40 -23.89 -5.44 -50.03
C PHE A 40 -24.85 -6.34 -50.83
N GLY A 41 -24.55 -7.64 -50.84
CA GLY A 41 -25.49 -8.70 -51.18
C GLY A 41 -26.26 -9.18 -49.96
N GLN A 42 -27.55 -9.50 -50.15
CA GLN A 42 -28.55 -9.77 -49.11
C GLN A 42 -28.19 -10.91 -48.13
N SER A 43 -28.68 -10.74 -46.90
CA SER A 43 -28.51 -11.54 -45.69
C SER A 43 -28.59 -13.06 -45.87
N THR A 44 -27.45 -13.71 -45.63
CA THR A 44 -27.35 -15.07 -45.07
C THR A 44 -26.22 -15.05 -44.07
N SER A 45 -26.45 -15.60 -42.86
CA SER A 45 -25.48 -15.77 -41.76
C SER A 45 -24.04 -15.93 -42.26
N ALA A 46 -23.26 -14.84 -42.20
CA ALA A 46 -21.90 -14.80 -42.72
C ALA A 46 -20.97 -15.61 -41.81
N SER A 47 -20.58 -16.78 -42.30
CA SER A 47 -19.42 -17.52 -41.82
C SER A 47 -18.18 -16.61 -41.91
N ILE A 48 -17.44 -16.47 -40.80
CA ILE A 48 -16.15 -15.76 -40.74
C ILE A 48 -15.25 -16.39 -41.80
N SER A 49 -15.16 -15.72 -42.95
CA SER A 49 -14.42 -16.17 -44.11
C SER A 49 -12.93 -16.27 -43.74
N SER A 50 -12.27 -17.31 -44.25
CA SER A 50 -10.94 -17.78 -43.85
C SER A 50 -9.91 -16.66 -43.67
N ILE A 51 -9.72 -16.20 -42.44
CA ILE A 51 -8.62 -15.31 -42.09
C ILE A 51 -7.34 -16.14 -42.19
N SER A 52 -6.59 -15.94 -43.28
CA SER A 52 -5.28 -16.55 -43.49
C SER A 52 -4.38 -16.29 -42.28
N MET A 53 -3.89 -17.37 -41.66
CA MET A 53 -2.97 -17.26 -40.54
C MET A 53 -1.66 -16.63 -41.04
N PRO A 54 -1.11 -15.62 -40.34
CA PRO A 54 0.18 -15.07 -40.73
C PRO A 54 1.24 -16.18 -40.70
N PRO A 55 2.22 -16.18 -41.62
CA PRO A 55 3.30 -17.16 -41.62
C PRO A 55 4.01 -17.16 -40.26
N LYS A 56 4.33 -18.34 -39.73
CA LYS A 56 5.07 -18.51 -38.46
C LYS A 56 6.50 -17.98 -38.62
N VAL A 57 6.69 -16.67 -38.52
CA VAL A 57 8.01 -16.06 -38.51
C VAL A 57 8.60 -16.27 -37.12
N ARG A 58 9.64 -17.10 -37.00
CA ARG A 58 10.46 -17.17 -35.79
C ARG A 58 11.34 -15.93 -35.75
N ILE A 59 10.92 -14.90 -35.02
CA ILE A 59 11.77 -13.75 -34.73
C ILE A 59 12.69 -14.17 -33.57
N VAL A 60 13.89 -14.62 -33.90
CA VAL A 60 14.90 -14.99 -32.90
C VAL A 60 15.40 -13.70 -32.23
N GLY A 61 15.22 -13.59 -30.92
CA GLY A 61 15.87 -12.57 -30.09
C GLY A 61 14.97 -11.48 -29.49
N LYS A 62 13.70 -11.36 -29.89
CA LYS A 62 12.77 -10.42 -29.25
C LYS A 62 11.96 -11.08 -28.14
N PRO A 63 11.71 -10.40 -27.01
CA PRO A 63 10.77 -10.87 -26.02
C PRO A 63 9.34 -10.93 -26.59
N TRP A 64 8.50 -11.80 -26.02
CA TRP A 64 7.18 -12.09 -26.57
C TRP A 64 6.26 -10.85 -26.65
N TRP A 65 6.39 -9.91 -25.72
CA TRP A 65 5.56 -8.71 -25.70
C TRP A 65 5.89 -7.75 -26.85
N GLU A 66 7.15 -7.65 -27.27
CA GLU A 66 7.54 -6.85 -28.45
C GLU A 66 6.94 -7.45 -29.73
N VAL A 67 6.96 -8.78 -29.87
CA VAL A 67 6.32 -9.48 -31.00
C VAL A 67 4.80 -9.22 -31.01
N TRP A 68 4.18 -9.16 -29.84
CA TRP A 68 2.76 -8.85 -29.70
C TRP A 68 2.42 -7.40 -30.02
N GLU A 69 3.29 -6.46 -29.65
CA GLU A 69 3.15 -5.04 -29.97
C GLU A 69 3.27 -4.79 -31.48
N GLU A 70 4.23 -5.43 -32.15
CA GLU A 70 4.42 -5.33 -33.61
C GLU A 70 3.22 -5.88 -34.39
N SER A 71 2.60 -6.96 -33.90
CA SER A 71 1.44 -7.59 -34.53
C SER A 71 0.09 -6.92 -34.22
N GLN A 72 0.06 -5.98 -33.26
CA GLN A 72 -1.16 -5.30 -32.80
C GLN A 72 -1.77 -4.35 -33.84
N SER A 73 -0.95 -3.85 -34.77
CA SER A 73 -1.35 -2.83 -35.76
C SER A 73 -2.27 -3.33 -36.88
N VAL A 74 -2.50 -4.65 -37.00
CA VAL A 74 -2.93 -5.23 -38.28
C VAL A 74 -4.41 -5.57 -38.36
N ARG A 75 -5.18 -5.59 -37.25
CA ARG A 75 -6.53 -6.21 -37.28
C ARG A 75 -7.54 -5.46 -36.41
N SER A 76 -8.37 -4.66 -37.06
CA SER A 76 -9.69 -4.29 -36.51
C SER A 76 -10.66 -5.39 -36.95
N LEU A 77 -11.22 -6.08 -35.97
CA LEU A 77 -12.30 -7.04 -36.14
C LEU A 77 -13.61 -6.33 -35.81
N PHE A 78 -14.62 -6.57 -36.63
CA PHE A 78 -15.97 -6.08 -36.37
C PHE A 78 -16.73 -7.18 -35.64
N TYR A 79 -17.14 -6.91 -34.40
CA TYR A 79 -18.06 -7.78 -33.67
C TYR A 79 -19.50 -7.34 -33.95
N ASP A 80 -20.39 -8.33 -34.02
CA ASP A 80 -21.82 -8.06 -34.14
C ASP A 80 -22.35 -7.47 -32.83
N GLN A 81 -22.83 -6.23 -32.90
CA GLN A 81 -23.32 -5.50 -31.72
C GLN A 81 -24.70 -6.00 -31.26
N ASP A 82 -25.39 -6.80 -32.07
CA ASP A 82 -26.64 -7.46 -31.70
C ASP A 82 -26.41 -8.72 -30.83
N MET A 83 -25.17 -9.24 -30.77
CA MET A 83 -24.82 -10.35 -29.88
C MET A 83 -24.89 -9.96 -28.41
N MET A 84 -25.13 -10.92 -27.52
CA MET A 84 -25.07 -10.62 -26.08
C MET A 84 -23.64 -10.24 -25.67
N PRO A 85 -23.44 -9.27 -24.76
CA PRO A 85 -22.11 -8.82 -24.37
C PRO A 85 -21.15 -9.94 -23.91
N PHE A 86 -21.65 -10.93 -23.17
CA PHE A 86 -20.83 -12.07 -22.75
C PHE A 86 -20.41 -12.97 -23.93
N GLN A 87 -21.25 -13.13 -24.95
CA GLN A 87 -20.90 -13.88 -26.17
C GLN A 87 -19.79 -13.16 -26.93
N ARG A 88 -19.87 -11.83 -27.06
CA ARG A 88 -18.81 -11.02 -27.68
C ARG A 88 -17.48 -11.17 -26.94
N VAL A 89 -17.50 -11.14 -25.61
CA VAL A 89 -16.29 -11.33 -24.79
C VAL A 89 -15.71 -12.74 -24.95
N SER A 90 -16.55 -13.78 -24.95
CA SER A 90 -16.10 -15.16 -25.18
C SER A 90 -15.48 -15.34 -26.57
N GLU A 91 -16.14 -14.82 -27.62
CA GLU A 91 -15.61 -14.87 -28.99
C GLU A 91 -14.30 -14.08 -29.11
N ALA A 92 -14.25 -12.87 -28.58
CA ALA A 92 -13.05 -12.05 -28.55
C ALA A 92 -11.88 -12.74 -27.85
N THR A 93 -12.17 -13.45 -26.76
CA THR A 93 -11.18 -14.24 -26.01
C THR A 93 -10.67 -15.43 -26.84
N MET A 94 -11.54 -16.14 -27.54
CA MET A 94 -11.16 -17.23 -28.43
C MET A 94 -10.28 -16.73 -29.59
N ILE A 95 -10.63 -15.58 -30.18
CA ILE A 95 -9.85 -14.92 -31.23
C ILE A 95 -8.49 -14.48 -30.68
N PHE A 96 -8.45 -13.86 -29.51
CA PHE A 96 -7.20 -13.46 -28.83
C PHE A 96 -6.27 -14.67 -28.63
N ASN A 97 -6.83 -15.80 -28.20
CA ASN A 97 -6.10 -17.06 -28.03
C ASN A 97 -5.55 -17.61 -29.34
N LYS A 98 -6.36 -17.61 -30.40
CA LYS A 98 -6.04 -18.23 -31.70
C LYS A 98 -5.02 -17.44 -32.51
N PHE A 99 -5.09 -16.12 -32.50
CA PHE A 99 -4.29 -15.28 -33.41
C PHE A 99 -2.97 -14.77 -32.82
N ARG A 100 -2.65 -15.12 -31.57
CA ARG A 100 -1.36 -14.78 -30.96
C ARG A 100 -0.40 -15.96 -30.95
N VAL A 101 0.86 -15.65 -31.22
CA VAL A 101 1.96 -16.60 -31.00
C VAL A 101 2.29 -16.58 -29.51
N TRP A 102 1.90 -17.64 -28.80
CA TRP A 102 2.24 -17.80 -27.40
C TRP A 102 3.74 -18.15 -27.27
N PRO A 103 4.44 -17.56 -26.28
CA PRO A 103 5.82 -17.94 -26.01
C PRO A 103 5.93 -19.39 -25.53
N SER A 104 7.17 -19.92 -25.50
CA SER A 104 7.48 -21.26 -25.00
C SER A 104 6.85 -21.51 -23.62
N THR A 105 6.43 -22.74 -23.36
CA THR A 105 5.84 -23.18 -22.08
C THR A 105 6.75 -22.90 -20.88
N GLU A 106 8.07 -22.84 -21.10
CA GLU A 106 9.07 -22.45 -20.10
C GLU A 106 8.82 -21.05 -19.53
N THR A 107 8.26 -20.14 -20.32
CA THR A 107 7.89 -18.80 -19.86
C THR A 107 6.65 -18.80 -18.98
N ARG A 108 5.81 -19.85 -18.99
CA ARG A 108 4.57 -19.90 -18.18
C ARG A 108 3.56 -18.76 -18.44
N VAL A 109 3.75 -17.93 -19.48
CA VAL A 109 2.83 -16.83 -19.83
C VAL A 109 1.44 -17.37 -20.12
N ARG A 110 1.36 -18.48 -20.87
CA ARG A 110 0.08 -19.17 -21.13
C ARG A 110 -0.60 -19.64 -19.84
N ASN A 111 0.17 -20.19 -18.90
CA ASN A 111 -0.40 -20.65 -17.62
C ASN A 111 -0.96 -19.48 -16.80
N ARG A 112 -0.31 -18.29 -16.81
CA ARG A 112 -0.84 -17.10 -16.14
C ARG A 112 -2.08 -16.53 -16.83
N TRP A 113 -2.14 -16.65 -18.16
CA TRP A 113 -3.33 -16.33 -18.91
C TRP A 113 -4.50 -17.24 -18.57
N ASP A 114 -4.29 -18.55 -18.57
CA ASP A 114 -5.32 -19.52 -18.22
C ASP A 114 -5.84 -19.30 -16.78
N GLN A 115 -4.96 -18.93 -15.84
CA GLN A 115 -5.34 -18.54 -14.47
C GLN A 115 -6.26 -17.31 -14.43
N PHE A 116 -5.95 -16.28 -15.22
CA PHE A 116 -6.84 -15.12 -15.34
C PHE A 116 -8.17 -15.50 -15.98
N GLN A 117 -8.15 -16.34 -17.03
CA GLN A 117 -9.38 -16.78 -17.68
C GLN A 117 -10.30 -17.52 -16.70
N VAL A 118 -9.76 -18.42 -15.87
CA VAL A 118 -10.53 -19.11 -14.83
C VAL A 118 -11.07 -18.14 -13.77
N TYR A 119 -10.28 -17.14 -13.39
CA TYR A 119 -10.72 -16.11 -12.44
C TYR A 119 -11.87 -15.27 -13.01
N ALA A 120 -11.79 -14.86 -14.27
CA ALA A 120 -12.79 -14.01 -14.93
C ALA A 120 -13.98 -14.79 -15.51
N GLY A 121 -14.01 -16.13 -15.42
CA GLY A 121 -15.07 -16.96 -16.01
C GLY A 121 -15.01 -17.07 -17.55
N LEU A 122 -13.84 -16.83 -18.13
CA LEU A 122 -13.60 -16.84 -19.58
C LEU A 122 -13.24 -18.23 -20.15
N LEU A 123 -13.09 -19.24 -19.29
CA LEU A 123 -12.71 -20.59 -19.66
C LEU A 123 -13.85 -21.55 -19.35
N GLU A 124 -14.58 -22.03 -20.36
CA GLU A 124 -15.85 -22.80 -20.27
C GLU A 124 -15.79 -24.14 -19.49
N ASN A 125 -14.64 -24.50 -18.92
CA ASN A 125 -14.41 -25.77 -18.23
C ASN A 125 -14.20 -25.61 -16.72
N ALA A 126 -14.34 -24.41 -16.15
CA ALA A 126 -14.26 -24.22 -14.71
C ALA A 126 -15.64 -24.48 -14.07
N ALA A 127 -15.66 -25.06 -12.87
CA ALA A 127 -16.87 -25.60 -12.29
C ALA A 127 -17.90 -24.50 -11.92
N GLY A 128 -19.18 -24.72 -12.28
CA GLY A 128 -20.40 -24.18 -11.65
C GLY A 128 -20.70 -22.68 -11.78
N ASP A 129 -19.71 -21.81 -11.55
CA ASP A 129 -19.91 -20.37 -11.33
C ASP A 129 -19.31 -19.49 -12.44
N ASP A 130 -18.85 -20.08 -13.54
CA ASP A 130 -18.17 -19.37 -14.64
C ASP A 130 -19.04 -18.26 -15.22
N PHE A 131 -20.33 -18.53 -15.42
CA PHE A 131 -21.26 -17.53 -15.95
C PHE A 131 -21.42 -16.32 -15.03
N VAL A 132 -21.41 -16.52 -13.70
CA VAL A 132 -21.53 -15.42 -12.72
C VAL A 132 -20.28 -14.54 -12.77
N ARG A 133 -19.09 -15.15 -12.85
CA ARG A 133 -17.81 -14.43 -12.97
C ARG A 133 -17.72 -13.67 -14.30
N LEU A 134 -18.09 -14.32 -15.40
CA LEU A 134 -18.13 -13.69 -16.72
C LEU A 134 -19.11 -12.53 -16.75
N SER A 135 -20.31 -12.72 -16.21
CA SER A 135 -21.33 -11.67 -16.08
C SER A 135 -20.79 -10.48 -15.29
N THR A 136 -20.10 -10.74 -14.16
CA THR A 136 -19.46 -9.70 -13.35
C THR A 136 -18.38 -8.96 -14.13
N PHE A 137 -17.54 -9.68 -14.88
CA PHE A 137 -16.50 -9.09 -15.73
C PHE A 137 -17.09 -8.21 -16.84
N VAL A 138 -18.16 -8.66 -17.50
CA VAL A 138 -18.86 -7.89 -18.53
C VAL A 138 -19.52 -6.64 -17.94
N GLN A 139 -20.06 -6.73 -16.73
CA GLN A 139 -20.72 -5.61 -16.08
C GLN A 139 -19.73 -4.53 -15.60
N ASN A 140 -18.58 -4.94 -15.06
CA ASN A 140 -17.54 -4.04 -14.54
C ASN A 140 -16.13 -4.63 -14.75
N PRO A 141 -15.58 -4.53 -15.98
CA PRO A 141 -14.28 -5.14 -16.30
C PRO A 141 -13.14 -4.49 -15.52
N ALA A 142 -13.25 -3.18 -15.24
CA ALA A 142 -12.26 -2.44 -14.47
C ALA A 142 -12.12 -2.99 -13.05
N ARG A 143 -13.24 -3.17 -12.34
CA ARG A 143 -13.24 -3.69 -10.97
C ARG A 143 -12.67 -5.11 -10.91
N VAL A 144 -13.05 -5.98 -11.84
CA VAL A 144 -12.55 -7.36 -11.86
C VAL A 144 -11.03 -7.40 -12.11
N ILE A 145 -10.52 -6.57 -13.02
CA ILE A 145 -9.07 -6.45 -13.26
C ILE A 145 -8.36 -5.86 -12.04
N GLN A 146 -8.97 -4.87 -11.39
CA GLN A 146 -8.44 -4.27 -10.18
C GLN A 146 -8.29 -5.30 -9.07
N ILE A 147 -9.36 -6.04 -8.74
CA ILE A 147 -9.35 -7.13 -7.74
C ILE A 147 -8.31 -8.18 -8.11
N TYR A 148 -8.25 -8.60 -9.38
CA TYR A 148 -7.30 -9.61 -9.85
C TYR A 148 -5.84 -9.20 -9.62
N LEU A 149 -5.52 -7.91 -9.86
CA LEU A 149 -4.17 -7.35 -9.68
C LEU A 149 -3.90 -6.89 -8.24
N SER A 150 -4.91 -6.81 -7.37
CA SER A 150 -4.79 -6.41 -5.96
C SER A 150 -4.94 -7.57 -4.99
N SER A 151 -6.14 -7.76 -4.41
CA SER A 151 -6.41 -8.71 -3.32
C SER A 151 -6.15 -10.13 -3.78
N TYR A 152 -6.70 -10.54 -4.93
CA TYR A 152 -6.48 -11.87 -5.47
C TYR A 152 -5.00 -12.15 -5.75
N PHE A 153 -4.28 -11.16 -6.30
CA PHE A 153 -2.85 -11.27 -6.59
C PHE A 153 -2.02 -11.53 -5.32
N ILE A 154 -2.41 -10.86 -4.23
CA ILE A 154 -1.75 -10.96 -2.93
C ILE A 154 -2.13 -12.28 -2.25
N GLU A 155 -3.41 -12.59 -2.12
CA GLU A 155 -3.95 -13.80 -1.48
C GLU A 155 -3.46 -15.09 -2.13
N LYS A 156 -3.31 -15.12 -3.45
CA LYS A 156 -2.76 -16.28 -4.17
C LYS A 156 -1.24 -16.33 -4.17
N GLY A 157 -0.56 -15.41 -3.47
CA GLY A 157 0.90 -15.37 -3.39
C GLY A 157 1.59 -15.11 -4.73
N LEU A 158 0.88 -14.53 -5.71
CA LEU A 158 1.47 -14.28 -7.04
C LEU A 158 2.59 -13.24 -6.97
N HIS A 159 2.48 -12.30 -6.03
CA HIS A 159 3.45 -11.22 -5.76
C HIS A 159 4.82 -11.69 -5.27
N PHE A 160 4.96 -12.91 -4.76
CA PHE A 160 6.27 -13.44 -4.34
C PHE A 160 7.22 -13.71 -5.51
N SER A 161 6.69 -13.77 -6.74
CA SER A 161 7.49 -14.01 -7.93
C SER A 161 7.68 -12.72 -8.73
N ASN A 162 8.93 -12.22 -8.79
CA ASN A 162 9.33 -11.12 -9.68
C ASN A 162 8.83 -11.31 -11.11
N TYR A 163 8.88 -12.56 -11.58
CA TYR A 163 8.41 -12.93 -12.90
C TYR A 163 6.92 -12.61 -13.08
N ASN A 164 6.07 -13.03 -12.13
CA ASN A 164 4.63 -12.77 -12.19
C ASN A 164 4.29 -11.28 -12.14
N CYS A 165 4.97 -10.53 -11.27
CA CYS A 165 4.81 -9.08 -11.14
C CYS A 165 5.10 -8.33 -12.44
N ASP A 166 6.02 -8.86 -13.25
CA ASP A 166 6.38 -8.29 -14.54
C ASP A 166 5.43 -8.73 -15.68
N ILE A 167 5.11 -10.03 -15.77
CA ILE A 167 4.42 -10.57 -16.94
C ILE A 167 2.89 -10.44 -16.88
N ILE A 168 2.27 -10.52 -15.70
CA ILE A 168 0.80 -10.53 -15.59
C ILE A 168 0.20 -9.17 -16.00
N PRO A 169 0.71 -8.01 -15.52
CA PRO A 169 0.20 -6.72 -15.98
C PRO A 169 0.35 -6.52 -17.50
N LYS A 170 1.49 -6.93 -18.09
CA LYS A 170 1.71 -6.86 -19.55
C LYS A 170 0.71 -7.71 -20.33
N LEU A 171 0.44 -8.92 -19.84
CA LEU A 171 -0.52 -9.82 -20.46
C LEU A 171 -1.94 -9.22 -20.46
N LEU A 172 -2.37 -8.66 -19.32
CA LEU A 172 -3.68 -8.01 -19.22
C LEU A 172 -3.75 -6.73 -20.06
N TYR A 173 -2.66 -5.96 -20.15
CA TYR A 173 -2.57 -4.80 -21.04
C TYR A 173 -2.94 -5.17 -22.48
N PHE A 174 -2.33 -6.23 -23.03
CA PHE A 174 -2.62 -6.66 -24.39
C PHE A 174 -4.05 -7.15 -24.59
N TYR A 175 -4.64 -7.80 -23.59
CA TYR A 175 -6.02 -8.28 -23.66
C TYR A 175 -7.02 -7.13 -23.59
N VAL A 176 -6.88 -6.23 -22.63
CA VAL A 176 -7.75 -5.04 -22.50
C VAL A 176 -7.63 -4.14 -23.71
N ASN A 177 -6.42 -3.92 -24.20
CA ASN A 177 -6.21 -3.14 -25.42
C ASN A 177 -6.83 -3.82 -26.63
N PHE A 178 -6.78 -5.15 -26.71
CA PHE A 178 -7.45 -5.89 -27.77
C PHE A 178 -8.98 -5.68 -27.72
N MET A 179 -9.59 -5.71 -26.53
CA MET A 179 -11.02 -5.42 -26.39
C MET A 179 -11.39 -3.99 -26.81
N LEU A 180 -10.56 -3.00 -26.42
CA LEU A 180 -10.76 -1.60 -26.78
C LEU A 180 -10.64 -1.35 -28.29
N VAL A 181 -9.57 -1.85 -28.93
CA VAL A 181 -9.30 -1.61 -30.36
C VAL A 181 -10.37 -2.23 -31.26
N ASN A 182 -10.98 -3.32 -30.82
CA ASN A 182 -12.00 -4.01 -31.60
C ASN A 182 -13.43 -3.74 -31.10
N ASP A 183 -13.61 -2.79 -30.18
CA ASP A 183 -14.94 -2.38 -29.71
C ASP A 183 -15.82 -3.55 -29.24
N VAL A 184 -15.22 -4.47 -28.46
CA VAL A 184 -15.90 -5.70 -27.99
C VAL A 184 -17.06 -5.36 -27.05
N LEU A 185 -16.91 -4.30 -26.26
CA LEU A 185 -17.89 -3.79 -25.30
C LEU A 185 -18.02 -2.26 -25.46
N PRO A 186 -18.75 -1.77 -26.47
CA PRO A 186 -18.85 -0.32 -26.72
C PRO A 186 -19.39 0.46 -25.52
N ASP A 187 -20.38 -0.11 -24.83
CA ASP A 187 -21.02 0.51 -23.66
C ASP A 187 -20.10 0.56 -22.42
N LYS A 188 -18.94 -0.10 -22.47
CA LYS A 188 -17.97 -0.22 -21.38
C LYS A 188 -16.59 0.35 -21.73
N GLY A 189 -16.52 1.20 -22.77
CA GLY A 189 -15.25 1.83 -23.19
C GLY A 189 -14.54 2.57 -22.05
N ASP A 190 -15.28 3.36 -21.27
CA ASP A 190 -14.72 4.11 -20.14
C ASP A 190 -14.17 3.19 -19.04
N ASP A 191 -14.90 2.12 -18.70
CA ASP A 191 -14.44 1.11 -17.73
C ASP A 191 -13.17 0.41 -18.22
N LEU A 192 -13.10 0.04 -19.50
CA LEU A 192 -11.90 -0.58 -20.09
C LEU A 192 -10.70 0.38 -20.14
N HIS A 193 -10.93 1.68 -20.40
CA HIS A 193 -9.88 2.69 -20.28
C HIS A 193 -9.40 2.88 -18.84
N TYR A 194 -10.32 2.84 -17.87
CA TYR A 194 -9.95 2.86 -16.46
C TYR A 194 -9.16 1.61 -16.06
N ALA A 195 -9.57 0.42 -16.51
CA ALA A 195 -8.82 -0.82 -16.35
C ALA A 195 -7.40 -0.72 -16.91
N MET A 196 -7.24 -0.07 -18.06
CA MET A 196 -5.92 0.19 -18.65
C MET A 196 -5.05 1.06 -17.75
N SER A 197 -5.62 2.10 -17.13
CA SER A 197 -4.88 2.95 -16.18
C SER A 197 -4.41 2.17 -14.95
N ILE A 198 -5.24 1.26 -14.43
CA ILE A 198 -4.87 0.35 -13.33
C ILE A 198 -3.72 -0.56 -13.75
N ILE A 199 -3.79 -1.16 -14.93
CA ILE A 199 -2.74 -2.05 -15.46
C ILE A 199 -1.41 -1.30 -15.64
N GLU A 200 -1.44 -0.06 -16.12
CA GLU A 200 -0.23 0.76 -16.25
C GLU A 200 0.39 1.10 -14.89
N THR A 201 -0.43 1.44 -13.90
CA THR A 201 0.05 1.59 -12.52
C THR A 201 0.61 0.28 -11.97
N ALA A 202 -0.04 -0.85 -12.25
CA ALA A 202 0.39 -2.18 -11.80
C ALA A 202 1.76 -2.58 -12.37
N LYS A 203 2.04 -2.26 -13.64
CA LYS A 203 3.36 -2.49 -14.27
C LYS A 203 4.49 -1.81 -13.50
N ILE A 204 4.23 -0.64 -12.91
CA ILE A 204 5.21 0.15 -12.17
C ILE A 204 5.30 -0.34 -10.73
N GLU A 205 4.17 -0.48 -10.05
CA GLU A 205 4.15 -0.79 -8.61
C GLU A 205 4.47 -2.25 -8.32
N LEU A 206 3.90 -3.23 -9.04
CA LEU A 206 4.20 -4.64 -8.78
C LEU A 206 5.66 -4.98 -9.05
N ALA A 207 6.31 -4.29 -10.00
CA ALA A 207 7.72 -4.48 -10.30
C ALA A 207 8.64 -4.14 -9.11
N VAL A 208 8.21 -3.26 -8.19
CA VAL A 208 9.00 -2.89 -7.00
C VAL A 208 8.62 -3.67 -5.73
N PHE A 209 7.58 -4.50 -5.74
CA PHE A 209 7.11 -5.25 -4.56
C PHE A 209 8.22 -6.07 -3.91
N HIS A 210 8.93 -6.87 -4.72
CA HIS A 210 9.99 -7.71 -4.21
C HIS A 210 11.17 -6.90 -3.68
N SER A 211 11.51 -5.79 -4.33
CA SER A 211 12.56 -4.89 -3.85
C SER A 211 12.19 -4.30 -2.49
N ILE A 212 10.95 -3.83 -2.32
CA ILE A 212 10.48 -3.31 -1.03
C ILE A 212 10.52 -4.42 0.03
N GLY A 213 9.97 -5.60 -0.26
CA GLY A 213 9.94 -6.72 0.70
C GLY A 213 11.32 -7.27 1.07
N LYS A 214 12.33 -7.10 0.20
CA LYS A 214 13.72 -7.47 0.49
C LYS A 214 14.46 -6.41 1.30
N ILE A 215 14.17 -5.12 1.05
CA ILE A 215 14.89 -4.00 1.64
C ILE A 215 14.29 -3.58 2.99
N CYS A 216 12.99 -3.79 3.21
CA CYS A 216 12.28 -3.37 4.41
C CYS A 216 11.95 -4.56 5.33
N PRO A 217 12.16 -4.45 6.66
CA PRO A 217 12.82 -3.32 7.35
C PRO A 217 14.30 -3.21 6.99
N ASP A 218 14.80 -1.98 6.85
CA ASP A 218 16.22 -1.73 6.53
C ASP A 218 17.12 -1.80 7.77
N HIS A 219 18.44 -1.62 7.60
CA HIS A 219 19.38 -1.78 8.71
C HIS A 219 19.14 -0.77 9.85
N PHE A 220 18.74 0.47 9.55
CA PHE A 220 18.37 1.44 10.58
C PHE A 220 17.17 0.99 11.41
N ASN A 221 16.10 0.54 10.75
CA ASN A 221 14.89 0.08 11.44
C ASN A 221 15.16 -1.20 12.26
N LEU A 222 15.96 -2.12 11.72
CA LEU A 222 16.43 -3.31 12.45
C LEU A 222 17.32 -2.95 13.65
N THR A 223 18.17 -1.93 13.52
CA THR A 223 18.99 -1.41 14.63
C THR A 223 18.13 -0.82 15.74
N CYS A 224 17.09 -0.04 15.39
CA CYS A 224 16.14 0.47 16.38
C CYS A 224 15.44 -0.67 17.13
N LYS A 225 15.03 -1.73 16.41
CA LYS A 225 14.45 -2.93 17.00
C LYS A 225 15.44 -3.61 17.97
N GLU A 226 16.68 -3.80 17.55
CA GLU A 226 17.73 -4.41 18.36
C GLU A 226 18.00 -3.63 19.65
N LEU A 227 18.16 -2.32 19.56
CA LEU A 227 18.54 -1.47 20.68
C LEU A 227 17.38 -1.15 21.64
N LEU A 228 16.16 -1.01 21.12
CA LEU A 228 15.01 -0.50 21.89
C LEU A 228 13.99 -1.59 22.27
N CYS A 229 13.99 -2.75 21.60
CA CYS A 229 12.99 -3.81 21.87
C CYS A 229 13.54 -5.04 22.59
N ASN A 230 14.85 -5.34 22.50
CA ASN A 230 15.41 -6.59 23.01
C ASN A 230 15.71 -6.60 24.53
N ASN A 231 15.25 -5.58 25.27
CA ASN A 231 15.52 -5.46 26.71
C ASN A 231 14.60 -6.34 27.58
N SER A 232 14.33 -7.59 27.19
CA SER A 232 13.61 -8.53 28.05
C SER A 232 14.40 -8.95 29.29
N ASN A 233 15.66 -8.53 29.46
CA ASN A 233 16.50 -8.92 30.61
C ASN A 233 17.37 -7.81 31.22
N VAL A 234 17.32 -6.56 30.72
CA VAL A 234 18.04 -5.47 31.40
C VAL A 234 17.08 -4.78 32.34
N THR A 235 16.96 -5.35 33.54
CA THR A 235 16.50 -4.63 34.73
C THR A 235 17.40 -3.39 34.85
N LEU A 236 16.95 -2.27 34.30
CA LEU A 236 17.55 -0.97 34.56
C LEU A 236 17.35 -0.72 36.06
N ASP A 237 18.38 -1.00 36.86
CA ASP A 237 18.54 -0.61 38.26
C ASP A 237 18.61 0.93 38.36
N ILE A 238 17.58 1.62 37.87
CA ILE A 238 17.31 3.03 38.13
C ILE A 238 16.57 3.10 39.48
N ALA A 239 17.24 2.64 40.53
CA ALA A 239 16.88 2.95 41.90
C ALA A 239 18.10 2.66 42.79
N GLY A 240 18.87 3.71 43.06
CA GLY A 240 19.89 3.71 44.10
C GLY A 240 19.29 3.53 45.49
N ASN A 241 18.87 2.32 45.82
CA ASN A 241 18.67 1.87 47.19
C ASN A 241 19.77 0.87 47.53
N SER A 242 20.81 1.36 48.19
CA SER A 242 21.69 0.50 48.97
C SER A 242 20.84 -0.22 50.03
N PRO A 243 20.97 -1.54 50.19
CA PRO A 243 20.28 -2.24 51.27
C PRO A 243 20.89 -1.80 52.61
N PRO A 244 20.08 -1.43 53.62
CA PRO A 244 20.61 -1.25 54.96
C PRO A 244 21.10 -2.59 55.49
N ALA A 245 22.30 -2.55 56.06
CA ALA A 245 22.93 -3.67 56.73
C ALA A 245 21.99 -4.26 57.81
N ASN A 246 21.96 -5.59 57.84
CA ASN A 246 21.54 -6.46 58.95
C ASN A 246 21.38 -5.77 60.30
N ALA A 247 20.13 -5.68 60.76
CA ALA A 247 19.77 -5.80 62.16
C ALA A 247 18.49 -6.62 62.23
N GLY A 248 18.56 -7.78 62.88
CA GLY A 248 17.43 -8.66 63.06
C GLY A 248 16.39 -8.12 64.04
N ILE A 249 15.47 -9.02 64.38
CA ILE A 249 14.49 -8.98 65.47
C ILE A 249 13.05 -8.71 64.99
N HIS A 250 12.32 -9.83 64.91
CA HIS A 250 11.11 -10.11 65.69
C HIS A 250 9.79 -9.50 65.22
N THR A 251 8.95 -10.41 64.75
CA THR A 251 7.51 -10.35 64.65
C THR A 251 6.89 -9.84 65.96
N GLN A 252 6.17 -8.73 65.90
CA GLN A 252 5.07 -8.47 66.81
C GLN A 252 3.99 -7.64 66.12
N THR A 253 2.86 -8.31 65.95
CA THR A 253 1.55 -7.81 65.60
C THR A 253 1.11 -6.75 66.61
N GLN A 254 0.68 -5.57 66.16
CA GLN A 254 -0.34 -4.83 66.89
C GLN A 254 -1.16 -3.90 66.01
N ASP A 255 -2.43 -3.93 66.37
CA ASP A 255 -3.63 -3.34 65.79
C ASP A 255 -3.80 -1.84 66.13
N LEU A 256 -4.59 -1.18 65.27
CA LEU A 256 -5.46 -0.01 65.51
C LEU A 256 -4.84 1.35 65.92
N ASN A 257 -5.03 2.38 65.07
CA ASN A 257 -6.10 3.36 65.29
C ASN A 257 -6.12 4.49 64.25
N SER A 258 -7.35 4.91 63.96
CA SER A 258 -7.77 6.04 63.14
C SER A 258 -7.32 7.39 63.71
N ALA A 259 -6.96 8.33 62.83
CA ALA A 259 -7.11 9.76 63.08
C ALA A 259 -7.32 10.52 61.77
N GLU A 260 -8.20 11.50 61.90
CA GLU A 260 -8.94 12.24 60.89
C GLU A 260 -8.29 13.63 60.64
N ILE A 261 -8.70 14.29 59.56
CA ILE A 261 -8.69 15.77 59.33
C ILE A 261 -7.36 16.43 58.88
N SER A 262 -7.30 16.89 57.62
CA SER A 262 -7.65 18.29 57.27
C SER A 262 -7.45 18.61 55.78
N LEU A 263 -8.55 19.06 55.16
CA LEU A 263 -8.58 19.85 53.93
C LEU A 263 -8.09 21.27 54.20
N ALA A 264 -7.20 21.79 53.36
CA ALA A 264 -6.96 23.23 53.23
C ALA A 264 -6.93 23.63 51.74
N ALA A 265 -8.02 24.27 51.32
CA ALA A 265 -8.14 24.95 50.05
C ALA A 265 -7.28 26.23 50.03
N SER A 266 -6.67 26.54 48.88
CA SER A 266 -6.28 27.92 48.58
C SER A 266 -6.43 28.22 47.09
N ASN A 267 -7.51 28.93 46.80
CA ASN A 267 -7.78 29.62 45.54
C ASN A 267 -6.83 30.81 45.37
N LYS A 268 -6.12 30.91 44.23
CA LYS A 268 -5.73 32.21 43.67
C LYS A 268 -5.86 32.23 42.15
N THR A 269 -6.93 32.89 41.72
CA THR A 269 -7.18 33.44 40.39
C THR A 269 -6.15 34.51 40.04
N LYS A 270 -5.52 34.41 38.85
CA LYS A 270 -4.97 35.59 38.15
C LYS A 270 -5.22 35.49 36.64
N LYS A 271 -6.19 36.30 36.23
CA LYS A 271 -6.50 36.76 34.86
C LYS A 271 -5.31 37.56 34.32
N LYS A 272 -4.74 37.18 33.17
CA LYS A 272 -4.02 38.12 32.29
C LYS A 272 -4.24 37.75 30.82
N SER A 273 -4.98 38.61 30.15
CA SER A 273 -5.07 38.78 28.71
C SER A 273 -3.74 39.29 28.13
N LYS A 274 -3.35 38.82 26.93
CA LYS A 274 -2.71 39.68 25.90
C LYS A 274 -2.57 38.99 24.53
N ALA A 275 -3.18 39.66 23.54
CA ALA A 275 -2.78 39.88 22.14
C ALA A 275 -2.07 38.75 21.37
N LYS A 276 -2.81 38.14 20.43
CA LYS A 276 -2.34 37.29 19.35
C LYS A 276 -1.88 38.18 18.18
N LYS A 277 -0.62 38.08 17.76
CA LYS A 277 -0.11 38.60 16.48
C LYS A 277 0.06 37.41 15.54
N GLU A 278 -0.72 37.41 14.48
CA GLU A 278 -0.72 36.41 13.42
C GLU A 278 0.33 36.80 12.38
N TYR A 279 1.29 35.91 12.11
CA TYR A 279 2.26 36.06 11.03
C TYR A 279 1.96 35.00 9.97
N THR A 280 1.45 35.45 8.83
CA THR A 280 1.17 34.63 7.65
C THR A 280 2.46 34.41 6.86
N PHE A 281 2.92 33.15 6.77
CA PHE A 281 3.91 32.77 5.76
C PHE A 281 3.20 32.53 4.43
N GLN A 282 3.62 33.25 3.39
CA GLN A 282 3.17 33.06 2.02
C GLN A 282 3.88 31.85 1.42
N THR A 283 3.15 30.73 1.28
CA THR A 283 3.55 29.63 0.40
C THR A 283 3.14 29.99 -1.03
N ALA A 284 4.09 29.88 -1.97
CA ALA A 284 3.86 30.15 -3.38
C ALA A 284 2.72 29.25 -3.93
N LYS A 285 1.65 29.90 -4.41
CA LYS A 285 0.51 29.27 -5.09
C LYS A 285 0.95 28.74 -6.46
N GLY A 286 1.22 27.45 -6.55
CA GLY A 286 1.00 26.68 -7.77
C GLY A 286 -0.49 26.33 -7.85
N LYS A 287 -1.17 26.81 -8.89
CA LYS A 287 -2.60 26.58 -9.15
C LYS A 287 -2.83 25.10 -9.47
N PRO A 288 -3.67 24.34 -8.73
CA PRO A 288 -4.17 23.07 -9.20
C PRO A 288 -5.22 23.30 -10.29
N ILE A 289 -5.16 22.50 -11.34
CA ILE A 289 -6.17 22.45 -12.40
C ILE A 289 -7.41 21.77 -11.80
N GLU A 290 -8.43 22.57 -11.49
CA GLU A 290 -9.76 22.06 -11.16
C GLU A 290 -10.41 21.52 -12.44
N LEU A 291 -10.67 20.22 -12.48
CA LEU A 291 -11.51 19.57 -13.48
C LEU A 291 -12.97 19.76 -13.05
N SER A 292 -13.66 20.70 -13.67
CA SER A 292 -15.07 21.00 -13.40
C SER A 292 -15.98 19.89 -13.92
N THR A 293 -16.53 19.08 -13.03
CA THR A 293 -17.70 18.23 -13.29
C THR A 293 -18.97 19.07 -13.15
N HIS A 294 -19.63 19.34 -14.28
CA HIS A 294 -21.00 19.84 -14.31
C HIS A 294 -21.94 18.71 -13.88
N SER A 295 -22.65 18.89 -12.76
CA SER A 295 -23.74 18.02 -12.32
C SER A 295 -25.08 18.67 -12.66
N ASP A 296 -25.68 18.25 -13.78
CA ASP A 296 -27.10 18.46 -14.02
C ASP A 296 -27.89 17.40 -13.25
N SER A 297 -28.67 17.88 -12.29
CA SER A 297 -29.53 17.09 -11.42
C SER A 297 -30.74 16.54 -12.18
N VAL A 298 -30.78 15.22 -12.39
CA VAL A 298 -31.98 14.47 -12.76
C VAL A 298 -32.39 13.61 -11.54
N PRO A 299 -33.68 13.57 -11.15
CA PRO A 299 -34.11 12.80 -9.98
C PRO A 299 -33.98 11.30 -10.25
N SER A 300 -33.01 10.68 -9.58
CA SER A 300 -32.79 9.24 -9.56
C SER A 300 -33.78 8.58 -8.60
N VAL A 301 -34.65 7.72 -9.16
CA VAL A 301 -35.46 6.76 -8.41
C VAL A 301 -34.51 5.65 -7.93
N SER A 302 -34.19 5.65 -6.65
CA SER A 302 -33.33 4.64 -6.02
C SER A 302 -34.05 3.30 -5.93
N VAL A 303 -33.75 2.39 -6.86
CA VAL A 303 -33.99 0.96 -6.68
C VAL A 303 -32.77 0.40 -5.93
N PRO A 304 -32.93 -0.24 -4.75
CA PRO A 304 -31.80 -0.76 -4.00
C PRO A 304 -31.21 -1.97 -4.73
N ILE A 305 -30.01 -1.82 -5.31
CA ILE A 305 -29.20 -2.93 -5.79
C ILE A 305 -28.44 -3.47 -4.58
N THR A 306 -28.98 -4.52 -3.96
CA THR A 306 -28.27 -5.40 -3.03
C THR A 306 -27.31 -6.28 -3.83
N SER A 307 -26.10 -5.78 -4.08
CA SER A 307 -24.98 -6.55 -4.63
C SER A 307 -23.75 -6.36 -3.76
N GLY A 308 -23.85 -6.82 -2.51
CA GLY A 308 -22.70 -7.12 -1.68
C GLY A 308 -22.26 -8.54 -1.98
N TRP A 309 -21.01 -8.72 -2.41
CA TRP A 309 -20.34 -10.01 -2.31
C TRP A 309 -20.27 -10.36 -0.81
N GLY A 310 -21.27 -11.08 -0.28
CA GLY A 310 -21.19 -11.72 1.03
C GLY A 310 -22.21 -11.36 2.12
N ALA A 311 -23.40 -10.79 1.86
CA ALA A 311 -24.36 -10.57 2.96
C ALA A 311 -25.86 -10.68 2.61
N SER A 312 -26.44 -11.86 2.88
CA SER A 312 -27.84 -12.21 3.26
C SER A 312 -28.17 -13.61 2.69
N VAL A 313 -28.67 -14.63 3.40
CA VAL A 313 -29.67 -14.70 4.48
C VAL A 313 -29.35 -15.92 5.37
N VAL A 314 -29.66 -15.81 6.66
CA VAL A 314 -29.58 -16.85 7.70
C VAL A 314 -30.39 -18.11 7.34
N SER A 315 -29.71 -19.21 7.00
CA SER A 315 -30.02 -20.57 7.48
C SER A 315 -29.05 -21.59 6.89
N GLN A 316 -28.36 -22.32 7.77
CA GLN A 316 -27.40 -23.41 7.53
C GLN A 316 -26.04 -23.00 6.95
N SER A 317 -25.03 -23.25 7.79
CA SER A 317 -23.61 -22.99 7.63
C SER A 317 -23.00 -23.74 6.43
N SER A 318 -22.66 -23.01 5.38
CA SER A 318 -21.63 -23.41 4.41
C SER A 318 -20.56 -22.32 4.41
N SER A 319 -19.67 -22.44 5.40
CA SER A 319 -18.42 -21.68 5.51
C SER A 319 -17.62 -21.83 4.22
N TRP A 320 -17.48 -20.74 3.46
CA TRP A 320 -16.48 -20.64 2.41
C TRP A 320 -15.11 -20.57 3.09
N GLY A 321 -14.40 -21.70 3.19
CA GLY A 321 -12.96 -21.68 3.48
C GLY A 321 -12.48 -22.42 4.72
N GLU A 322 -13.28 -23.25 5.40
CA GLU A 322 -12.74 -24.25 6.33
C GLU A 322 -12.38 -25.56 5.59
N GLY A 323 -11.72 -25.41 4.44
CA GLY A 323 -10.95 -26.49 3.86
C GLY A 323 -9.64 -26.51 4.60
N THR A 324 -9.46 -27.50 5.49
CA THR A 324 -8.15 -27.88 6.03
C THR A 324 -7.09 -27.66 4.96
N SER A 325 -6.14 -26.77 5.24
CA SER A 325 -4.99 -26.50 4.38
C SER A 325 -4.21 -27.80 4.19
N SER A 326 -4.61 -28.61 3.22
CA SER A 326 -3.80 -29.68 2.66
C SER A 326 -2.68 -28.99 1.90
N GLY A 327 -1.56 -28.85 2.60
CA GLY A 327 -0.32 -28.36 2.05
C GLY A 327 -0.02 -29.03 0.71
N TRP A 328 0.36 -28.20 -0.25
CA TRP A 328 1.07 -28.63 -1.44
C TRP A 328 2.38 -29.29 -0.98
N GLY A 329 2.34 -30.61 -0.74
CA GLY A 329 3.49 -31.36 -0.21
C GLY A 329 3.19 -32.77 0.32
N SER A 330 1.95 -33.24 0.36
CA SER A 330 1.68 -34.62 0.78
C SER A 330 1.74 -35.57 -0.41
N SER A 331 2.91 -36.19 -0.59
CA SER A 331 3.16 -37.34 -1.45
C SER A 331 2.31 -38.54 -1.02
N GLY A 332 1.07 -38.56 -1.49
CA GLY A 332 0.16 -39.70 -1.43
C GLY A 332 0.46 -40.67 -2.56
N ASN A 333 1.00 -41.82 -2.19
CA ASN A 333 1.38 -42.95 -3.01
C ASN A 333 0.19 -43.49 -3.83
N SER A 334 0.01 -43.01 -5.07
CA SER A 334 -0.91 -43.61 -6.03
C SER A 334 -0.11 -44.19 -7.19
N VAL A 335 -0.05 -45.52 -7.21
CA VAL A 335 0.56 -46.33 -8.25
C VAL A 335 -0.14 -46.07 -9.57
N VAL A 336 0.42 -45.17 -10.39
CA VAL A 336 0.12 -45.09 -11.82
C VAL A 336 1.29 -45.73 -12.54
N SER A 337 1.07 -46.95 -13.00
CA SER A 337 1.99 -47.70 -13.84
C SER A 337 2.16 -47.03 -15.20
N GLY A 338 3.42 -46.93 -15.63
CA GLY A 338 3.78 -46.74 -17.04
C GLY A 338 4.53 -45.45 -17.28
N TRP A 339 5.86 -45.55 -17.31
CA TRP A 339 6.81 -44.92 -18.27
C TRP A 339 8.26 -44.89 -17.77
N ASP A 340 8.61 -45.55 -16.65
CA ASP A 340 9.99 -45.56 -16.16
C ASP A 340 10.71 -46.91 -16.36
N VAL A 341 11.50 -46.99 -17.44
CA VAL A 341 12.59 -47.96 -17.58
C VAL A 341 13.82 -47.33 -16.95
N ILE A 342 14.02 -47.58 -15.65
CA ILE A 342 15.23 -47.17 -14.94
C ILE A 342 16.34 -48.19 -15.26
N LEU A 343 17.35 -47.74 -16.01
CA LEU A 343 18.63 -48.43 -16.17
C LEU A 343 19.43 -48.31 -14.87
N ASN A 344 19.48 -49.38 -14.09
CA ASN A 344 20.27 -49.50 -12.87
C ASN A 344 21.78 -49.60 -13.16
N ASN A 345 22.42 -48.48 -13.45
CA ASN A 345 23.88 -48.35 -13.41
C ASN A 345 24.22 -46.95 -12.88
N THR A 346 24.26 -46.80 -11.55
CA THR A 346 24.70 -45.53 -10.93
C THR A 346 25.65 -45.84 -9.79
N THR A 347 26.89 -45.43 -9.98
CA THR A 347 27.97 -45.31 -9.01
C THR A 347 27.46 -44.63 -7.74
N PRO A 348 27.86 -45.06 -6.53
CA PRO A 348 27.44 -44.42 -5.28
C PRO A 348 27.76 -42.92 -5.33
N ALA A 349 26.72 -42.10 -5.16
CA ALA A 349 26.86 -40.65 -5.11
C ALA A 349 27.83 -40.26 -3.97
N PRO A 350 28.72 -39.27 -4.20
CA PRO A 350 29.54 -38.74 -3.12
C PRO A 350 28.63 -38.25 -1.98
N PRO A 351 29.06 -38.37 -0.71
CA PRO A 351 28.28 -37.90 0.42
C PRO A 351 27.93 -36.43 0.20
N GLU A 352 26.64 -36.16 0.06
CA GLU A 352 26.14 -34.80 -0.07
C GLU A 352 26.58 -34.03 1.17
N ASP A 353 27.48 -33.08 0.97
CA ASP A 353 27.83 -32.09 1.97
C ASP A 353 26.53 -31.41 2.38
N ASN A 354 26.12 -31.63 3.63
CA ASN A 354 24.93 -31.04 4.22
C ASN A 354 25.20 -29.53 4.42
N GLY A 355 25.35 -28.79 3.31
CA GLY A 355 25.73 -27.37 3.22
C GLY A 355 24.82 -26.39 3.95
N TRP A 356 23.89 -26.90 4.73
CA TRP A 356 23.15 -26.21 5.78
C TRP A 356 23.98 -25.99 7.07
N GLY A 357 25.14 -26.65 7.22
CA GLY A 357 25.89 -26.69 8.48
C GLY A 357 26.71 -25.45 8.85
N ASN A 358 26.98 -24.51 7.92
CA ASN A 358 27.91 -23.38 8.14
C ASN A 358 27.34 -22.01 7.70
N PHE A 359 26.07 -21.73 7.98
CA PHE A 359 25.60 -20.34 7.89
C PHE A 359 26.15 -19.56 9.08
N SER A 360 27.26 -18.84 8.86
CA SER A 360 27.72 -17.80 9.79
C SER A 360 26.53 -16.87 10.07
N ALA A 361 26.27 -16.61 11.35
CA ALA A 361 25.22 -15.67 11.73
C ALA A 361 25.44 -14.34 11.00
N PRO A 362 24.40 -13.75 10.38
CA PRO A 362 24.55 -12.47 9.72
C PRO A 362 25.05 -11.43 10.73
N PRO A 363 25.86 -10.44 10.29
CA PRO A 363 26.31 -9.37 11.18
C PRO A 363 25.11 -8.64 11.78
N SER A 364 25.25 -8.15 13.02
CA SER A 364 24.22 -7.34 13.68
C SER A 364 23.88 -6.10 12.83
N ALA A 365 22.60 -5.73 12.80
CA ALA A 365 22.11 -4.60 12.02
C ALA A 365 22.80 -3.29 12.43
N SER A 366 23.15 -3.16 13.71
CA SER A 366 23.84 -1.97 14.24
C SER A 366 25.21 -1.73 13.62
N SER A 367 25.84 -2.75 13.00
CA SER A 367 27.14 -2.61 12.33
C SER A 367 27.07 -1.78 11.05
N PHE A 368 25.87 -1.58 10.48
CA PHE A 368 25.64 -0.78 9.27
C PHE A 368 25.22 0.66 9.56
N VAL A 369 24.98 0.99 10.83
CA VAL A 369 24.53 2.32 11.27
C VAL A 369 25.70 3.07 11.92
N SER A 370 25.72 4.40 11.76
CA SER A 370 26.74 5.27 12.37
C SER A 370 26.86 5.00 13.88
N SER A 371 28.10 4.91 14.37
CA SER A 371 28.38 4.68 15.79
C SER A 371 27.79 5.76 16.71
N ASN A 372 27.64 7.00 16.20
CA ASN A 372 27.01 8.08 16.95
C ASN A 372 25.53 7.78 17.22
N ILE A 373 24.83 7.29 16.19
CA ILE A 373 23.41 6.94 16.30
C ILE A 373 23.26 5.73 17.22
N THR A 374 24.04 4.67 17.03
CA THR A 374 23.89 3.43 17.82
C THR A 374 24.20 3.63 19.31
N SER A 375 25.13 4.53 19.65
CA SER A 375 25.47 4.84 21.04
C SER A 375 24.53 5.85 21.71
N THR A 376 23.97 6.79 20.96
CA THR A 376 23.14 7.88 21.49
C THR A 376 21.66 7.52 21.54
N LEU A 377 21.17 6.73 20.57
CA LEU A 377 19.76 6.35 20.47
C LEU A 377 19.21 5.71 21.76
N PRO A 378 19.83 4.67 22.36
CA PRO A 378 19.31 4.05 23.59
C PRO A 378 19.40 4.93 24.83
N LYS A 379 20.19 6.01 24.81
CA LYS A 379 20.28 6.99 25.91
C LYS A 379 19.19 8.06 25.84
N THR A 380 18.87 8.48 24.62
CA THR A 380 18.00 9.62 24.34
C THR A 380 16.56 9.21 24.04
N HIS A 381 16.34 7.98 23.59
CA HIS A 381 15.04 7.47 23.17
C HIS A 381 14.74 6.10 23.78
N VAL A 382 13.45 5.84 23.93
CA VAL A 382 12.86 4.57 24.34
C VAL A 382 11.76 4.17 23.36
N ARG A 383 11.38 2.90 23.37
CA ARG A 383 10.22 2.44 22.60
C ARG A 383 8.94 3.02 23.20
N GLY A 384 8.18 3.73 22.38
CA GLY A 384 6.89 4.30 22.73
C GLY A 384 5.70 3.39 22.40
N VAL A 385 4.64 3.97 21.84
CA VAL A 385 3.48 3.23 21.34
C VAL A 385 3.90 2.21 20.29
N VAL A 386 3.35 1.00 20.37
CA VAL A 386 3.51 -0.01 19.31
C VAL A 386 2.16 -0.37 18.73
N GLU A 387 2.02 -0.18 17.42
CA GLU A 387 0.81 -0.49 16.67
C GLU A 387 1.07 -1.46 15.53
N HIS A 388 0.07 -2.29 15.24
CA HIS A 388 -0.05 -3.09 14.04
C HIS A 388 -1.10 -2.46 13.14
N SER A 389 -0.72 -1.99 11.96
CA SER A 389 -1.64 -1.25 11.09
C SER A 389 -1.20 -1.24 9.63
N VAL A 390 -2.16 -0.94 8.74
CA VAL A 390 -1.89 -0.64 7.33
C VAL A 390 -1.85 0.87 7.12
N ARG A 391 -0.74 1.34 6.56
CA ARG A 391 -0.46 2.76 6.35
C ARG A 391 -0.15 3.04 4.89
N ARG A 392 -0.64 4.17 4.37
CA ARG A 392 -0.38 4.66 3.02
C ARG A 392 0.80 5.62 3.00
N VAL A 393 1.73 5.43 2.08
CA VAL A 393 2.83 6.38 1.83
C VAL A 393 2.25 7.71 1.36
N LYS A 394 2.24 8.73 2.21
CA LYS A 394 1.72 10.07 1.92
C LYS A 394 2.78 10.97 1.28
N ALA A 395 4.01 10.90 1.78
CA ALA A 395 5.13 11.68 1.26
C ALA A 395 6.46 10.95 1.47
N ILE A 396 7.41 11.19 0.57
CA ILE A 396 8.77 10.69 0.63
C ILE A 396 9.70 11.91 0.44
N MET A 397 10.55 12.18 1.42
CA MET A 397 11.47 13.31 1.40
C MET A 397 12.91 12.81 1.47
N PRO A 398 13.79 13.27 0.56
CA PRO A 398 15.21 12.95 0.66
C PRO A 398 15.84 13.58 1.91
N PRO A 399 17.01 13.09 2.35
CA PRO A 399 17.72 13.68 3.48
C PRO A 399 18.00 15.16 3.25
N ILE A 400 17.86 15.98 4.30
CA ILE A 400 18.12 17.42 4.22
C ILE A 400 19.64 17.61 4.11
N GLY A 401 20.09 18.27 3.05
CA GLY A 401 21.52 18.40 2.70
C GLY A 401 22.40 18.87 3.87
N GLN A 402 23.67 18.44 3.86
CA GLN A 402 24.67 18.72 4.91
C GLN A 402 25.01 20.21 5.01
N THR A 403 24.22 20.98 5.75
CA THR A 403 24.78 22.11 6.47
C THR A 403 25.50 21.54 7.69
N VAL A 404 26.81 21.72 7.76
CA VAL A 404 27.64 21.28 8.89
C VAL A 404 27.14 21.98 10.15
N VAL A 405 26.31 21.30 10.94
CA VAL A 405 25.90 21.77 12.26
C VAL A 405 26.85 21.11 13.25
N ASN A 406 27.71 21.90 13.88
CA ASN A 406 28.51 21.47 15.01
C ASN A 406 27.59 21.30 16.23
N CYS A 407 26.96 20.14 16.37
CA CYS A 407 26.22 19.80 17.59
C CYS A 407 27.23 19.61 18.74
N LYS A 408 27.12 20.41 19.80
CA LYS A 408 28.06 20.42 20.93
C LYS A 408 27.71 19.43 22.04
N GLN A 409 26.61 18.69 21.93
CA GLN A 409 26.09 17.86 23.01
C GLN A 409 25.72 16.48 22.46
N GLU A 410 26.44 15.45 22.92
CA GLU A 410 26.30 14.07 22.44
C GLU A 410 25.02 13.38 22.94
N ASP A 411 24.37 13.87 24.00
CA ASP A 411 23.17 13.24 24.58
C ASP A 411 21.89 14.09 24.39
N ASP A 412 21.85 14.96 23.38
CA ASP A 412 20.65 15.75 23.05
C ASP A 412 19.73 15.01 22.06
N PRO A 413 18.48 14.64 22.44
CA PRO A 413 17.55 13.97 21.54
C PRO A 413 17.25 14.79 20.28
N VAL A 414 17.19 16.11 20.37
CA VAL A 414 16.90 16.98 19.22
C VAL A 414 18.06 16.94 18.21
N ALA A 415 19.30 17.01 18.71
CA ALA A 415 20.48 16.88 17.88
C ALA A 415 20.56 15.54 17.16
N LEU A 416 20.17 14.44 17.82
CA LEU A 416 20.09 13.11 17.21
C LEU A 416 19.02 13.06 16.11
N GLU A 417 17.81 13.54 16.36
CA GLU A 417 16.74 13.57 15.35
C GLU A 417 17.13 14.40 14.12
N ASP A 418 17.84 15.51 14.31
CA ASP A 418 18.37 16.31 13.20
C ASP A 418 19.48 15.58 12.44
N GLU A 419 20.30 14.76 13.10
CA GLU A 419 21.21 13.85 12.42
C GLU A 419 20.46 12.80 11.60
N LEU A 420 19.39 12.21 12.14
CA LEU A 420 18.58 11.23 11.41
C LEU A 420 18.00 11.84 10.12
N LYS A 421 17.46 13.07 10.17
CA LYS A 421 16.97 13.79 8.98
C LYS A 421 18.04 14.08 7.93
N ARG A 422 19.31 14.23 8.34
CA ARG A 422 20.44 14.45 7.42
C ARG A 422 20.95 13.16 6.80
N CYS A 423 20.82 12.03 7.50
CA CYS A 423 21.36 10.74 7.07
C CYS A 423 20.33 9.89 6.31
N TYR A 424 19.04 10.00 6.65
CA TYR A 424 17.99 9.12 6.18
C TYR A 424 16.90 9.86 5.41
N TRP A 425 16.23 9.11 4.54
CA TRP A 425 15.01 9.57 3.90
C TRP A 425 13.90 9.60 4.94
N THR A 426 13.05 10.61 4.86
CA THR A 426 11.88 10.75 5.73
C THR A 426 10.64 10.34 4.96
N VAL A 427 9.88 9.38 5.49
CA VAL A 427 8.62 8.93 4.88
C VAL A 427 7.46 9.18 5.82
N VAL A 428 6.46 9.90 5.33
CA VAL A 428 5.21 10.15 6.05
C VAL A 428 4.20 9.12 5.63
N LEU A 429 3.65 8.39 6.59
CA LEU A 429 2.67 7.33 6.39
C LEU A 429 1.34 7.73 7.02
N ALA A 430 0.30 7.86 6.20
CA ALA A 430 -1.06 8.14 6.65
C ALA A 430 -1.80 6.83 7.01
N PRO A 431 -2.79 6.85 7.90
CA PRO A 431 -3.76 5.75 8.03
C PRO A 431 -4.38 5.39 6.67
N TRP A 432 -4.57 4.09 6.39
CA TRP A 432 -5.26 3.64 5.19
C TRP A 432 -6.56 2.90 5.55
N PRO A 433 -7.72 3.58 5.53
CA PRO A 433 -9.00 2.91 5.64
C PRO A 433 -9.29 2.18 4.33
N ILE A 434 -9.12 0.85 4.32
CA ILE A 434 -9.46 0.02 3.16
C ILE A 434 -10.94 -0.31 3.28
N GLU A 435 -11.74 0.22 2.36
CA GLU A 435 -13.17 -0.08 2.30
C GLU A 435 -13.40 -1.61 2.15
N GLY A 436 -14.19 -2.18 3.04
CA GLY A 436 -14.53 -3.60 3.02
C GLY A 436 -13.51 -4.54 3.68
N ALA A 437 -12.31 -4.06 4.03
CA ALA A 437 -11.37 -4.85 4.83
C ALA A 437 -11.69 -4.73 6.33
N GLN A 438 -11.72 -5.85 7.04
CA GLN A 438 -11.86 -5.87 8.51
C GLN A 438 -10.52 -5.67 9.24
N GLU A 439 -9.60 -4.93 8.66
CA GLU A 439 -8.27 -4.73 9.22
C GLU A 439 -8.24 -3.45 10.05
N PHE A 440 -8.53 -3.63 11.34
CA PHE A 440 -8.42 -2.57 12.33
C PHE A 440 -6.97 -2.39 12.77
N ALA A 441 -6.61 -1.17 13.16
CA ALA A 441 -5.34 -0.94 13.81
C ALA A 441 -5.35 -1.62 15.19
N THR A 442 -4.28 -2.32 15.54
CA THR A 442 -4.16 -3.03 16.81
C THR A 442 -3.00 -2.44 17.63
N ILE A 443 -3.26 -2.02 18.86
CA ILE A 443 -2.22 -1.66 19.83
C ILE A 443 -1.71 -2.93 20.51
N LEU A 444 -0.40 -3.15 20.45
CA LEU A 444 0.21 -4.37 21.00
C LEU A 444 0.40 -4.28 22.52
N SER A 445 0.34 -5.43 23.18
CA SER A 445 0.46 -5.62 24.64
C SER A 445 1.72 -4.99 25.26
N PHE A 446 2.80 -4.86 24.49
CA PHE A 446 4.08 -4.31 24.94
C PHE A 446 4.29 -2.83 24.57
N SER A 447 3.24 -2.15 24.11
CA SER A 447 3.21 -0.71 23.85
C SER A 447 3.49 0.11 25.12
N LYS A 448 4.24 1.21 25.01
CA LYS A 448 4.53 2.14 26.11
C LYS A 448 4.21 3.56 25.66
N GLY A 449 3.04 4.11 25.92
CA GLY A 449 2.75 5.48 25.51
C GLY A 449 1.28 5.83 25.55
N ASN A 450 0.98 7.11 25.38
CA ASN A 450 -0.39 7.60 25.45
C ASN A 450 -1.08 7.26 24.12
N VAL A 451 -2.19 6.53 24.15
CA VAL A 451 -3.02 6.22 22.97
C VAL A 451 -4.40 6.86 23.14
N ASN A 452 -4.90 7.48 22.07
CA ASN A 452 -6.26 7.98 22.02
C ASN A 452 -7.22 6.86 21.63
N LEU A 453 -8.08 6.43 22.57
CA LEU A 453 -9.07 5.36 22.34
C LEU A 453 -10.47 5.90 22.00
N CYS A 454 -10.61 7.18 21.67
CA CYS A 454 -11.93 7.79 21.41
C CYS A 454 -12.66 7.24 20.17
N ALA A 455 -11.97 6.54 19.27
CA ALA A 455 -12.58 5.87 18.11
C ALA A 455 -13.12 4.48 18.50
N GLU A 456 -14.23 4.46 19.25
CA GLU A 456 -14.87 3.20 19.68
C GLU A 456 -15.15 2.27 18.47
N GLY A 457 -14.60 1.05 18.55
CA GLY A 457 -14.82 0.00 17.55
C GLY A 457 -13.87 -0.01 16.34
N GLN A 458 -12.91 0.92 16.24
CA GLN A 458 -11.94 0.97 15.12
C GLN A 458 -10.51 0.60 15.51
N VAL A 459 -10.22 0.52 16.81
CA VAL A 459 -8.91 0.17 17.35
C VAL A 459 -9.08 -1.02 18.27
N ILE A 460 -8.29 -2.07 18.02
CA ILE A 460 -8.19 -3.24 18.90
C ILE A 460 -7.02 -3.01 19.84
N VAL A 461 -7.22 -3.30 21.12
CA VAL A 461 -6.21 -3.10 22.16
C VAL A 461 -5.93 -4.46 22.77
N GLU A 462 -4.74 -5.01 22.55
CA GLU A 462 -4.39 -6.33 23.08
C GLU A 462 -4.48 -6.36 24.61
N GLU A 463 -4.97 -7.46 25.17
CA GLU A 463 -5.05 -7.63 26.62
C GLU A 463 -3.66 -7.45 27.25
N GLY A 464 -3.57 -6.61 28.29
CA GLY A 464 -2.31 -6.25 28.96
C GLY A 464 -1.64 -4.96 28.47
N SER A 465 -2.07 -4.35 27.36
CA SER A 465 -1.51 -3.08 26.87
C SER A 465 -1.92 -1.84 27.68
N VAL A 466 -2.98 -1.92 28.50
CA VAL A 466 -3.67 -0.72 29.04
C VAL A 466 -3.06 -0.17 30.34
N ASN A 467 -2.24 -0.94 31.06
CA ASN A 467 -2.08 -0.67 32.49
C ASN A 467 -1.07 0.40 32.91
N ASP A 468 -0.27 1.01 32.02
CA ASP A 468 0.69 2.08 32.40
C ASP A 468 0.83 3.18 31.32
N LEU A 469 -0.23 3.42 30.53
CA LEU A 469 -0.20 4.31 29.34
C LEU A 469 -0.16 5.82 29.65
N TYR A 470 0.31 6.26 30.82
CA TYR A 470 0.51 7.69 31.09
C TYR A 470 2.00 8.05 31.13
N VAL A 471 2.55 8.25 29.94
CA VAL A 471 3.88 8.81 29.73
C VAL A 471 3.78 10.33 29.68
N GLY A 472 3.90 10.95 30.85
CA GLY A 472 4.09 12.40 30.99
C GLY A 472 3.08 13.26 30.23
N ASN A 473 3.59 14.30 29.55
CA ASN A 473 2.78 15.27 28.80
C ASN A 473 2.71 14.97 27.29
N VAL A 474 2.99 13.72 26.90
CA VAL A 474 2.97 13.30 25.50
C VAL A 474 1.53 13.31 24.99
N VAL A 475 1.26 14.01 23.88
CA VAL A 475 -0.08 13.96 23.24
C VAL A 475 -0.45 12.49 22.96
N PRO A 476 -1.66 12.02 23.25
CA PRO A 476 -2.07 10.66 22.88
C PRO A 476 -2.01 10.45 21.36
N HIS A 477 -1.50 9.30 20.91
CA HIS A 477 -1.47 8.90 19.50
C HIS A 477 -2.81 8.30 19.06
N ASP A 478 -3.35 8.76 17.94
CA ASP A 478 -4.57 8.23 17.33
C ASP A 478 -4.23 7.43 16.06
N CYS A 479 -4.38 6.10 16.13
CA CYS A 479 -4.04 5.21 15.02
C CYS A 479 -4.88 5.44 13.75
N VAL A 480 -6.08 6.03 13.89
CA VAL A 480 -7.03 6.19 12.79
C VAL A 480 -6.82 7.52 12.06
N SER A 481 -6.37 8.56 12.76
CA SER A 481 -6.20 9.90 12.17
C SER A 481 -4.76 10.35 12.00
N ASP A 482 -3.85 9.94 12.88
CA ASP A 482 -2.53 10.54 12.93
C ASP A 482 -1.62 9.97 11.85
N ASP A 483 -0.91 10.84 11.14
CA ASP A 483 0.21 10.41 10.29
C ASP A 483 1.40 10.00 11.18
N ILE A 484 2.14 8.98 10.76
CA ILE A 484 3.43 8.62 11.37
C ILE A 484 4.58 8.96 10.42
N THR A 485 5.73 9.34 10.97
CA THR A 485 6.93 9.66 10.19
C THR A 485 8.04 8.68 10.52
N ILE A 486 8.52 7.95 9.52
CA ILE A 486 9.63 6.98 9.67
C ILE A 486 10.87 7.46 8.94
N PHE A 487 12.03 6.99 9.40
CA PHE A 487 13.30 7.13 8.69
C PHE A 487 13.65 5.83 7.98
N ILE A 488 14.16 5.95 6.75
CA ILE A 488 14.61 4.82 5.94
C ILE A 488 15.90 5.13 5.18
N GLU A 489 16.63 4.09 4.81
CA GLU A 489 17.83 4.15 4.00
C GLU A 489 17.53 4.57 2.56
N ALA A 490 18.56 5.08 1.88
CA ALA A 490 18.43 5.59 0.52
C ALA A 490 17.99 4.53 -0.50
N GLU A 491 18.29 3.26 -0.27
CA GLU A 491 17.84 2.17 -1.13
C GLU A 491 16.32 1.96 -1.02
N ALA A 492 15.78 1.94 0.20
CA ALA A 492 14.35 1.86 0.47
C ALA A 492 13.60 3.08 -0.09
N GLY A 493 14.12 4.29 0.15
CA GLY A 493 13.51 5.55 -0.29
C GLY A 493 13.36 5.67 -1.80
N LYS A 494 14.25 5.04 -2.58
CA LYS A 494 14.20 5.03 -4.06
C LYS A 494 13.13 4.10 -4.63
N VAL A 495 12.83 2.99 -3.92
CA VAL A 495 11.88 1.98 -4.39
C VAL A 495 10.46 2.23 -3.92
N LEU A 496 10.28 2.90 -2.78
CA LEU A 496 8.95 3.30 -2.31
C LEU A 496 8.26 4.27 -3.29
N ARG A 497 6.93 4.24 -3.27
CA ARG A 497 6.08 5.10 -4.10
C ARG A 497 4.97 5.70 -3.26
N VAL A 498 4.68 6.97 -3.53
CA VAL A 498 3.56 7.68 -2.91
C VAL A 498 2.25 7.00 -3.30
N GLY A 499 1.39 6.79 -2.31
CA GLY A 499 0.11 6.15 -2.42
C GLY A 499 0.14 4.63 -2.22
N MET A 500 1.30 3.96 -2.27
CA MET A 500 1.40 2.53 -1.93
C MET A 500 1.23 2.28 -0.43
N GLY A 501 0.80 1.08 -0.08
CA GLY A 501 0.40 0.69 1.26
C GLY A 501 1.44 -0.23 1.88
N LEU A 502 1.77 0.03 3.13
CA LEU A 502 2.65 -0.81 3.93
C LEU A 502 1.84 -1.27 5.14
N GLY A 503 1.65 -2.57 5.28
CA GLY A 503 1.06 -3.16 6.47
C GLY A 503 2.13 -3.85 7.29
N GLY A 504 2.18 -3.53 8.58
CA GLY A 504 3.27 -3.98 9.44
C GLY A 504 3.09 -3.54 10.88
N SER A 505 4.15 -3.72 11.65
CA SER A 505 4.22 -3.29 13.04
C SER A 505 5.14 -2.07 13.13
N TRP A 506 4.64 -1.02 13.77
CA TRP A 506 5.27 0.29 13.88
C TRP A 506 5.49 0.61 15.36
N ALA A 507 6.66 1.13 15.70
CA ALA A 507 6.99 1.58 17.05
C ALA A 507 7.36 3.05 17.05
N GLN A 508 6.81 3.78 18.02
CA GLN A 508 7.14 5.18 18.23
C GLN A 508 8.56 5.29 18.81
N LEU A 509 9.33 6.21 18.27
CA LEU A 509 10.63 6.60 18.79
C LEU A 509 10.41 7.72 19.82
N LEU A 510 10.19 7.34 21.08
CA LEU A 510 9.78 8.26 22.14
C LEU A 510 11.01 8.80 22.88
N ARG A 511 11.12 10.10 23.09
CA ARG A 511 12.26 10.67 23.83
C ARG A 511 12.20 10.23 25.30
N ALA A 512 13.35 9.83 25.85
CA ALA A 512 13.45 9.43 27.25
C ALA A 512 13.11 10.57 28.21
N SER A 513 13.43 11.82 27.83
CA SER A 513 13.08 13.05 28.57
C SER A 513 11.58 13.16 28.83
N ASP A 514 10.76 12.78 27.84
CA ASP A 514 9.31 12.91 27.88
C ASP A 514 8.66 11.90 28.84
N CYS A 515 9.41 10.87 29.25
CA CYS A 515 8.97 9.85 30.18
C CYS A 515 9.11 10.25 31.66
N THR A 516 9.93 11.26 31.96
CA THR A 516 10.19 11.68 33.36
C THR A 516 9.06 12.56 33.89
N GLN A 517 8.20 11.99 34.73
CA GLN A 517 7.12 12.73 35.40
C GLN A 517 7.72 13.72 36.41
N GLY A 518 7.37 15.01 36.31
CA GLY A 518 7.66 16.00 37.35
C GLY A 518 8.57 17.17 36.95
N VAL A 519 9.16 17.16 35.76
CA VAL A 519 9.87 18.35 35.26
C VAL A 519 8.83 19.38 34.84
N GLN A 520 8.77 20.50 35.58
CA GLN A 520 7.93 21.64 35.22
C GLN A 520 8.27 22.06 33.80
N LYS A 521 7.27 22.06 32.92
CA LYS A 521 7.39 22.53 31.53
C LYS A 521 8.09 23.87 31.52
N HIS A 522 9.36 23.90 31.09
CA HIS A 522 9.83 25.08 30.40
C HIS A 522 8.94 25.19 29.16
N GLU A 523 8.24 26.32 29.01
CA GLU A 523 7.57 26.71 27.76
C GLU A 523 8.64 26.91 26.67
N ASP A 524 9.34 25.84 26.31
CA ASP A 524 10.18 25.85 25.14
C ASP A 524 9.27 25.92 23.92
N GLN A 525 9.64 26.80 22.99
CA GLN A 525 8.84 27.30 21.88
C GLN A 525 8.52 26.28 20.79
N ASP A 526 8.88 25.01 20.99
CA ASP A 526 8.49 23.94 20.09
C ASP A 526 6.98 23.73 20.25
N GLY A 527 6.25 24.23 19.25
CA GLY A 527 4.79 24.23 19.25
C GLY A 527 4.21 22.84 19.50
N PRO A 528 2.91 22.74 19.79
CA PRO A 528 2.19 21.49 20.09
C PRO A 528 2.28 20.39 19.01
N ASN A 529 2.96 20.64 17.89
CA ASN A 529 3.21 19.73 16.78
C ASN A 529 4.69 19.34 16.67
N ALA A 530 5.40 19.14 17.78
CA ALA A 530 6.70 18.48 17.75
C ALA A 530 6.54 17.15 16.99
N SER A 531 7.29 17.00 15.89
CA SER A 531 7.15 15.87 14.97
C SER A 531 7.49 14.58 15.71
N ARG A 532 6.63 13.56 15.56
CA ARG A 532 6.83 12.25 16.18
C ARG A 532 7.45 11.31 15.17
N TYR A 533 8.59 10.76 15.54
CA TYR A 533 9.27 9.76 14.74
C TYR A 533 8.88 8.36 15.16
N TRP A 534 8.89 7.47 14.18
CA TRP A 534 8.53 6.07 14.28
C TRP A 534 9.57 5.23 13.55
N PHE A 535 9.60 3.95 13.84
CA PHE A 535 10.39 2.97 13.11
C PHE A 535 9.58 1.71 12.85
N MET A 536 9.93 1.01 11.77
CA MET A 536 9.29 -0.22 11.32
C MET A 536 9.89 -1.42 12.06
N LEU A 537 9.09 -2.12 12.84
CA LEU A 537 9.51 -3.36 13.52
C LEU A 537 9.49 -4.56 12.57
N GLU A 538 8.49 -4.58 11.70
CA GLU A 538 8.20 -5.68 10.79
C GLU A 538 7.31 -5.18 9.64
N LEU A 539 7.63 -5.60 8.41
CA LEU A 539 6.79 -5.40 7.24
C LEU A 539 6.07 -6.73 6.93
N LEU A 540 4.75 -6.77 7.11
CA LEU A 540 3.97 -7.98 6.83
C LEU A 540 3.42 -8.01 5.41
N ARG A 541 3.05 -6.86 4.86
CA ARG A 541 2.41 -6.78 3.55
C ARG A 541 2.69 -5.47 2.84
N ILE A 542 2.63 -5.53 1.51
CA ILE A 542 2.74 -4.40 0.61
C ILE A 542 1.47 -4.37 -0.23
N LEU A 543 0.80 -3.23 -0.30
CA LEU A 543 -0.43 -3.04 -1.06
C LEU A 543 -0.20 -2.01 -2.19
N PRO A 544 -0.71 -2.26 -3.40
CA PRO A 544 -0.64 -1.26 -4.46
C PRO A 544 -1.60 -0.08 -4.19
N THR A 545 -1.40 1.05 -4.86
CA THR A 545 -2.31 2.23 -4.79
C THR A 545 -3.74 1.90 -5.17
N TYR A 546 -3.91 0.94 -6.08
CA TYR A 546 -5.20 0.49 -6.59
C TYR A 546 -5.76 -0.69 -5.79
N TYR A 547 -5.27 -0.95 -4.57
CA TYR A 547 -5.75 -2.07 -3.76
C TYR A 547 -7.25 -1.98 -3.47
N VAL A 548 -7.93 -3.11 -3.66
CA VAL A 548 -9.35 -3.31 -3.35
C VAL A 548 -9.54 -4.73 -2.85
N VAL A 549 -10.56 -4.92 -2.02
CA VAL A 549 -11.11 -6.22 -1.61
C VAL A 549 -12.33 -6.58 -2.46
#